data_AF-A0A8H7SMI2-F1
#
_entry.id   AF-A0A8H7SMI2-F1
#
_cell.length_a   1.000
_cell.length_b   1.000
_cell.length_c   1.000
_cell.angle_alpha   90.00
_cell.angle_beta   90.00
_cell.angle_gamma   90.00
#
_symmetry.space_group_name_H-M   'P 1'
#
loop_
_entity.id
_entity.type
_entity.pdbx_description
1 polymer ?
#
loop_
_entity_poly.entity_id
_entity_poly.type
_entity_poly.pdbx_seq_one_letter_code
_entity_poly.pdbx_strand_id
1 'polypeptide(L)'
;ISLAFFESSLALLASASAFSAAILSSSAFLAAASAACPNPLGGRMKRWVQMHDKKGNDDLTVFSQDKLPVQWVSWLRHTRTVAPTINDLIQEERRREMVQSRAKALDQQWAKRKLELEKIQEDEQLEVNRLSAIDKAGEQKVQTTQPTGQGDTFSPGEWTPTRSKR
;
A
#
# COMPACT_ATOMS: atom_id res chain seq x y z
N ILE A 1 8.07 10.14 47.25
CA ILE A 1 8.39 10.92 46.03
C ILE A 1 9.68 10.32 45.45
N SER A 2 9.56 9.06 45.00
CA SER A 2 9.46 8.61 43.60
C SER A 2 10.84 8.42 42.96
N LEU A 3 11.45 7.28 43.28
CA LEU A 3 12.58 6.69 42.56
C LEU A 3 12.00 5.84 41.42
N ALA A 4 11.90 6.41 40.23
CA ALA A 4 11.55 5.68 39.01
C ALA A 4 12.30 6.29 37.83
N PHE A 5 13.61 6.06 37.77
CA PHE A 5 14.46 6.52 36.68
C PHE A 5 15.60 5.53 36.43
N PHE A 6 15.31 4.24 36.28
CA PHE A 6 16.31 3.28 35.78
C PHE A 6 15.71 1.96 35.26
N GLU A 7 14.75 2.03 34.33
CA GLU A 7 14.26 0.83 33.62
C GLU A 7 14.14 1.04 32.10
N SER A 8 15.12 1.74 31.50
CA SER A 8 15.17 1.92 30.03
C SER A 8 16.49 1.45 29.44
N SER A 9 16.90 0.22 29.77
CA SER A 9 18.07 -0.42 29.12
C SER A 9 18.00 -1.95 29.08
N LEU A 10 16.81 -2.54 28.99
CA LEU A 10 16.65 -4.00 28.88
C LEU A 10 15.59 -4.45 27.85
N ALA A 11 15.05 -3.54 27.04
CA ALA A 11 14.10 -3.87 25.98
C ALA A 11 14.75 -4.07 24.60
N LEU A 12 16.07 -3.89 24.45
CA LEU A 12 16.74 -3.99 23.14
C LEU A 12 17.42 -5.33 22.85
N LEU A 13 17.55 -6.22 23.84
CA LEU A 13 18.22 -7.53 23.68
C LEU A 13 17.26 -8.72 23.56
N ALA A 14 15.96 -8.54 23.85
CA ALA A 14 14.95 -9.60 23.69
C ALA A 14 14.47 -9.78 22.23
N SER A 15 14.79 -8.85 21.33
CA SER A 15 14.39 -8.89 19.92
C SER A 15 15.25 -9.83 19.05
N ALA A 16 16.50 -10.08 19.45
CA ALA A 16 17.41 -10.94 18.67
C ALA A 16 17.15 -12.44 18.85
N SER A 17 16.52 -12.85 19.96
CA SER A 17 16.26 -14.27 20.31
C SER A 17 15.07 -14.87 19.55
N ALA A 18 14.03 -14.08 19.27
CA ALA A 18 12.85 -14.54 18.53
C ALA A 18 13.12 -14.78 17.03
N PHE A 19 14.16 -14.15 16.47
CA PHE A 19 14.51 -14.24 15.06
C PHE A 19 15.09 -15.63 14.69
N SER A 20 15.88 -16.24 15.58
CA SER A 20 16.43 -17.59 15.35
C SER A 20 15.40 -18.71 15.52
N ALA A 21 14.42 -18.56 16.41
CA ALA A 21 13.38 -19.59 16.60
C ALA A 21 12.36 -19.63 15.44
N ALA A 22 12.09 -18.49 14.78
CA ALA A 22 11.22 -18.42 13.60
C ALA A 22 11.88 -19.01 12.35
N ILE A 23 13.21 -18.92 12.22
CA ILE A 23 13.97 -19.55 11.12
C ILE A 23 13.84 -21.08 11.18
N LEU A 24 13.78 -21.65 12.39
CA LEU A 24 13.50 -23.07 12.58
C LEU A 24 12.02 -23.43 12.38
N SER A 25 11.06 -22.49 12.49
CA SER A 25 9.65 -22.71 12.16
C SER A 25 9.46 -23.01 10.67
N SER A 26 10.24 -22.35 9.81
CA SER A 26 10.19 -22.53 8.35
C SER A 26 11.03 -23.71 7.83
N SER A 27 11.86 -24.32 8.67
CA SER A 27 12.82 -25.36 8.27
C SER A 27 12.31 -26.81 8.40
N ALA A 28 10.99 -27.05 8.36
CA ALA A 28 10.41 -28.40 8.29
C ALA A 28 10.19 -28.91 6.86
N PHE A 29 10.77 -28.26 5.86
CA PHE A 29 10.78 -28.75 4.49
C PHE A 29 12.03 -29.60 4.26
N LEU A 30 12.12 -30.76 4.91
CA LEU A 30 13.04 -31.81 4.46
C LEU A 30 12.43 -32.44 3.20
N ALA A 31 12.45 -31.70 2.09
CA ALA A 31 11.97 -32.16 0.82
C ALA A 31 13.09 -32.96 0.14
N ALA A 32 12.96 -34.28 0.15
CA ALA A 32 13.64 -35.11 -0.83
C ALA A 32 13.11 -34.69 -2.21
N ALA A 33 13.84 -33.82 -2.91
CA ALA A 33 13.62 -33.53 -4.32
C ALA A 33 13.93 -34.82 -5.08
N SER A 34 12.94 -35.70 -5.24
CA SER A 34 13.14 -36.94 -5.98
C SER A 34 13.54 -36.55 -7.40
N ALA A 35 14.79 -36.89 -7.73
CA ALA A 35 15.33 -36.77 -9.06
C ALA A 35 14.37 -37.47 -10.03
N ALA A 36 14.09 -36.76 -11.13
CA ALA A 36 13.37 -37.19 -12.31
C ALA A 36 12.91 -38.65 -12.30
N CYS A 37 11.69 -38.91 -11.82
CA CYS A 37 10.99 -40.13 -12.16
C CYS A 37 10.36 -39.90 -13.54
N PRO A 38 10.88 -40.51 -14.63
CA PRO A 38 10.29 -40.34 -15.95
C PRO A 38 8.87 -40.90 -15.93
N ASN A 39 7.91 -40.14 -16.45
CA ASN A 39 6.54 -40.63 -16.63
C ASN A 39 6.52 -41.53 -17.88
N PRO A 40 6.27 -42.85 -17.75
CA PRO A 40 6.32 -43.77 -18.89
C PRO A 40 5.17 -43.56 -19.89
N LEU A 41 4.15 -42.79 -19.54
CA LEU A 41 2.95 -42.55 -20.37
C LEU A 41 3.00 -41.25 -21.18
N GLY A 42 4.12 -40.52 -21.15
CA GLY A 42 4.28 -39.27 -21.89
C GLY A 42 3.39 -38.15 -21.35
N GLY A 43 3.91 -37.37 -20.39
CA GLY A 43 3.18 -36.25 -19.81
C GLY A 43 4.07 -35.37 -18.94
N ARG A 44 3.52 -34.25 -18.44
CA ARG A 44 4.23 -33.39 -17.47
C ARG A 44 4.62 -34.22 -16.26
N MET A 45 5.89 -34.12 -15.86
CA MET A 45 6.42 -34.84 -14.70
C MET A 45 5.60 -34.54 -13.44
N LYS A 46 5.44 -35.51 -12.54
CA LYS A 46 4.75 -35.25 -11.26
C LYS A 46 5.73 -34.68 -10.25
N ARG A 47 5.36 -33.59 -9.57
CA ARG A 47 6.08 -33.01 -8.44
C ARG A 47 5.15 -33.03 -7.23
N TRP A 48 5.67 -33.41 -6.06
CA TRP A 48 4.92 -33.46 -4.81
C TRP A 48 5.77 -32.93 -3.66
N VAL A 49 5.11 -32.43 -2.62
CA VAL A 49 5.73 -31.94 -1.38
C VAL A 49 4.93 -32.54 -0.24
N GLN A 50 5.63 -33.16 0.71
CA GLN A 50 5.04 -33.58 1.97
C GLN A 50 5.06 -32.42 2.94
N MET A 51 3.89 -32.04 3.45
CA MET A 51 3.77 -30.99 4.46
C MET A 51 3.85 -31.64 5.84
N HIS A 52 4.69 -31.08 6.70
CA HIS A 52 4.80 -31.49 8.10
C HIS A 52 4.28 -30.33 8.95
N ASP A 53 3.09 -30.51 9.54
CA ASP A 53 2.54 -29.52 10.46
C ASP A 53 3.13 -29.76 11.87
N LYS A 54 3.84 -28.77 12.40
CA LYS A 54 4.51 -28.90 13.72
C LYS A 54 3.55 -28.94 14.92
N LYS A 55 2.28 -28.61 14.72
CA LYS A 55 1.29 -28.41 15.78
C LYS A 55 0.50 -29.66 16.14
N GLY A 56 0.89 -30.85 15.67
CA GLY A 56 0.24 -32.12 16.01
C GLY A 56 -1.20 -32.27 15.49
N ASN A 57 -1.70 -31.27 14.76
CA ASN A 57 -2.94 -31.38 13.99
C ASN A 57 -2.58 -32.01 12.64
N ASP A 58 -2.25 -33.29 12.64
CA ASP A 58 -2.13 -34.12 11.42
C ASP A 58 -3.54 -34.46 10.89
N ASP A 59 -4.42 -33.45 10.83
CA ASP A 59 -5.70 -33.59 10.17
C ASP A 59 -5.45 -33.62 8.66
N LEU A 60 -5.25 -34.84 8.15
CA LEU A 60 -5.02 -35.13 6.74
C LEU A 60 -6.19 -34.71 5.84
N THR A 61 -7.33 -34.32 6.42
CA THR A 61 -8.50 -33.86 5.66
C THR A 61 -8.42 -32.38 5.28
N VAL A 62 -7.63 -31.56 5.99
CA VAL A 62 -7.56 -30.11 5.78
C VAL A 62 -6.28 -29.73 5.04
N PHE A 63 -6.36 -29.62 3.72
CA PHE A 63 -5.28 -29.10 2.89
C PHE A 63 -5.26 -27.56 2.89
N SER A 64 -4.25 -26.95 3.53
CA SER A 64 -4.04 -25.50 3.52
C SER A 64 -2.97 -25.10 2.50
N GLN A 65 -3.37 -24.67 1.30
CA GLN A 65 -2.45 -24.23 0.25
C GLN A 65 -1.61 -22.99 0.64
N ASP A 66 -2.18 -22.13 1.48
CA ASP A 66 -1.60 -20.82 1.85
C ASP A 66 -0.35 -20.93 2.72
N LYS A 67 -0.10 -22.10 3.31
CA LYS A 67 1.08 -22.34 4.15
C LYS A 67 2.36 -22.58 3.31
N LEU A 68 2.24 -22.78 2.00
CA LEU A 68 3.39 -23.01 1.13
C LEU A 68 4.00 -21.69 0.63
N PRO A 69 5.33 -21.50 0.72
CA PRO A 69 5.98 -20.33 0.13
C PRO A 69 5.75 -20.26 -1.38
N VAL A 70 5.64 -19.05 -1.92
CA VAL A 70 5.32 -18.82 -3.34
C VAL A 70 6.29 -19.52 -4.31
N GLN A 71 7.57 -19.60 -3.93
CA GLN A 71 8.60 -20.24 -4.73
C GLN A 71 8.35 -21.76 -4.88
N TRP A 72 7.87 -22.41 -3.81
CA TRP A 72 7.48 -23.83 -3.83
C TRP A 72 6.24 -24.04 -4.68
N VAL A 73 5.24 -23.16 -4.57
CA VAL A 73 4.03 -23.22 -5.41
C VAL A 73 4.39 -23.08 -6.90
N SER A 74 5.29 -22.16 -7.24
CA SER A 74 5.78 -21.96 -8.61
C SER A 74 6.52 -23.19 -9.15
N TRP A 75 7.34 -23.83 -8.33
CA TRP A 75 8.02 -25.08 -8.71
C TRP A 75 7.03 -26.25 -8.85
N LEU A 76 6.07 -26.41 -7.94
CA LEU A 76 5.02 -27.44 -8.04
C LEU A 76 4.16 -27.27 -9.30
N ARG A 77 3.85 -26.03 -9.66
CA ARG A 77 3.12 -25.67 -10.89
C ARG A 77 3.97 -25.77 -12.16
N HIS A 78 5.24 -26.18 -12.04
CA HIS A 78 6.18 -26.28 -13.15
C HIS A 78 6.47 -24.96 -13.86
N THR A 79 6.16 -23.83 -13.23
CA THR A 79 6.56 -22.51 -13.72
C THR A 79 8.04 -22.28 -13.48
N ARG A 80 8.60 -22.81 -12.38
CA ARG A 80 10.04 -22.84 -12.10
C ARG A 80 10.63 -24.21 -12.46
N THR A 81 11.79 -24.22 -13.11
CA THR A 81 12.51 -25.46 -13.50
C THR A 81 13.19 -26.11 -12.30
N VAL A 82 13.99 -25.34 -11.57
CA VAL A 82 14.79 -25.78 -10.41
C VAL A 82 14.00 -25.60 -9.10
N ALA A 83 14.16 -26.53 -8.16
CA ALA A 83 13.55 -26.42 -6.83
C ALA A 83 14.15 -25.23 -6.06
N PRO A 84 13.35 -24.52 -5.25
CA PRO A 84 13.86 -23.42 -4.44
C PRO A 84 14.88 -23.90 -3.40
N THR A 85 15.94 -23.12 -3.21
CA THR A 85 16.95 -23.39 -2.17
C THR A 85 16.54 -22.72 -0.86
N ILE A 86 17.00 -23.24 0.28
CA ILE A 86 16.73 -22.64 1.60
C ILE A 86 17.19 -21.17 1.66
N ASN A 87 18.35 -20.85 1.09
CA ASN A 87 18.85 -19.48 1.02
C ASN A 87 17.91 -18.54 0.25
N ASP A 88 17.28 -19.03 -0.83
CA ASP A 88 16.31 -18.25 -1.61
C ASP A 88 15.09 -17.89 -0.75
N LEU A 89 14.66 -18.81 0.13
CA LEU A 89 13.54 -18.59 1.04
C LEU A 89 13.88 -17.55 2.11
N ILE A 90 15.09 -17.61 2.67
CA ILE A 90 15.57 -16.64 3.66
C ILE A 90 15.66 -15.24 3.05
N GLN A 91 16.19 -15.14 1.83
CA GLN A 91 16.29 -13.86 1.12
C GLN A 91 14.91 -13.28 0.83
N GLU A 92 13.96 -14.12 0.43
CA GLU A 92 12.60 -13.70 0.15
C GLU A 92 11.86 -13.22 1.40
N GLU A 93 12.03 -13.89 2.54
CA GLU A 93 11.45 -13.44 3.81
C GLU A 93 12.04 -12.08 4.23
N ARG A 94 13.36 -11.93 4.14
CA ARG A 94 14.03 -10.64 4.39
C ARG A 94 13.50 -9.54 3.46
N ARG A 95 13.29 -9.87 2.18
CA ARG A 95 12.73 -8.93 1.20
C ARG A 95 11.30 -8.54 1.59
N ARG A 96 10.48 -9.50 2.02
CA ARG A 96 9.11 -9.25 2.49
C ARG A 96 9.10 -8.30 3.69
N GLU A 97 9.94 -8.54 4.69
CA GLU A 97 10.07 -7.67 5.87
C GLU A 97 10.48 -6.25 5.49
N MET A 98 11.47 -6.10 4.61
CA MET A 98 11.91 -4.79 4.12
C MET A 98 10.80 -4.05 3.37
N VAL A 99 10.03 -4.73 2.53
CA VAL A 99 8.91 -4.11 1.81
C VAL A 99 7.80 -3.69 2.78
N GLN A 100 7.47 -4.54 3.75
CA GLN A 100 6.46 -4.22 4.76
C GLN A 100 6.86 -3.02 5.62
N SER A 101 8.12 -2.92 6.04
CA SER A 101 8.60 -1.77 6.82
C SER A 101 8.56 -0.47 6.01
N ARG A 102 8.97 -0.52 4.75
CA ARG A 102 8.89 0.62 3.82
C ARG A 102 7.45 1.05 3.54
N ALA A 103 6.54 0.10 3.33
CA ALA A 103 5.12 0.38 3.12
C ALA A 103 4.53 1.11 4.34
N LYS A 104 4.77 0.59 5.55
CA LYS A 104 4.33 1.25 6.79
C LYS A 104 4.88 2.67 6.93
N ALA A 105 6.14 2.90 6.59
CA ALA A 105 6.74 4.24 6.65
C ALA A 105 6.09 5.21 5.65
N LEU A 106 5.80 4.74 4.43
CA LEU A 106 5.10 5.53 3.41
C LEU A 106 3.65 5.83 3.84
N ASP A 107 2.93 4.86 4.40
CA ASP A 107 1.57 5.06 4.90
C ASP A 107 1.53 6.13 5.99
N GLN A 108 2.50 6.13 6.91
CA GLN A 108 2.63 7.16 7.95
C GLN A 108 2.91 8.55 7.38
N GLN A 109 3.81 8.65 6.39
CA GLN A 109 4.10 9.92 5.72
C GLN A 109 2.88 10.45 4.97
N TRP A 110 2.16 9.56 4.27
CA TRP A 110 0.94 9.91 3.54
C TRP A 110 -0.16 10.39 4.50
N ALA A 111 -0.36 9.70 5.63
CA ALA A 111 -1.32 10.11 6.65
C ALA A 111 -1.01 11.51 7.21
N LYS A 112 0.26 11.81 7.50
CA LYS A 112 0.67 13.16 7.95
C LYS A 112 0.40 14.22 6.90
N ARG A 113 0.80 13.97 5.66
CA ARG A 113 0.59 14.92 4.55
C ARG A 113 -0.89 15.16 4.27
N LYS A 114 -1.72 14.12 4.41
CA LYS A 114 -3.17 14.25 4.27
C LYS A 114 -3.75 15.18 5.34
N LEU A 115 -3.35 15.02 6.60
CA LEU A 115 -3.77 15.91 7.69
C LEU A 115 -3.30 17.36 7.50
N GLU A 116 -2.10 17.57 6.98
CA GLU A 116 -1.59 18.92 6.66
C GLU A 116 -2.41 19.59 5.56
N LEU A 117 -2.75 18.85 4.50
CA LEU A 117 -3.58 19.36 3.42
C LEU A 117 -5.01 19.65 3.87
N GLU A 118 -5.60 18.80 4.72
CA GLU A 118 -6.93 19.05 5.31
C GLU A 118 -6.94 20.34 6.13
N LYS A 119 -5.92 20.58 6.95
CA LYS A 119 -5.78 21.85 7.70
C LYS A 119 -5.66 23.07 6.79
N ILE A 120 -4.82 22.98 5.75
CA ILE A 120 -4.67 24.07 4.78
C ILE A 120 -6.00 24.37 4.09
N GLN A 121 -6.75 23.32 3.70
CA GLN A 121 -8.07 23.49 3.09
C GLN A 121 -9.09 24.12 4.04
N GLU A 122 -9.08 23.72 5.32
CA GLU A 122 -9.92 24.34 6.35
C GLU A 122 -9.60 25.83 6.53
N ASP A 123 -8.31 26.18 6.63
CA ASP A 123 -7.86 27.57 6.76
C ASP A 123 -8.23 28.42 5.52
N GLU A 124 -8.05 27.88 4.31
CA GLU A 124 -8.46 28.52 3.06
C GLU A 124 -9.97 28.76 3.01
N GLN A 125 -10.78 27.76 3.41
CA GLN A 125 -12.24 27.91 3.49
C GLN A 125 -12.66 28.96 4.51
N LEU A 126 -12.02 29.00 5.68
CA LEU A 126 -12.28 30.02 6.70
C LEU A 126 -12.00 31.43 6.18
N GLU A 127 -10.88 31.62 5.47
CA GLU A 127 -10.53 32.93 4.92
C GLU A 127 -11.49 33.35 3.79
N VAL A 128 -11.85 32.44 2.88
CA VAL A 128 -12.88 32.71 1.86
C VAL A 128 -14.21 33.09 2.49
N ASN A 129 -14.63 32.36 3.53
CA ASN A 129 -15.85 32.67 4.27
C ASN A 129 -15.77 34.06 4.92
N ARG A 130 -14.62 34.41 5.52
CA ARG A 130 -14.37 35.72 6.12
C ARG A 130 -14.43 36.86 5.10
N LEU A 131 -13.75 36.72 3.97
CA LEU A 131 -13.77 37.71 2.88
C LEU A 131 -15.20 37.90 2.34
N SER A 132 -15.93 36.80 2.12
CA SER A 132 -17.33 36.86 1.67
C SER A 132 -18.26 37.58 2.65
N ALA A 133 -18.00 37.49 3.95
CA ALA A 133 -18.78 38.20 4.97
C ALA A 133 -18.48 39.71 4.97
N ILE A 134 -17.24 40.11 4.71
CA ILE A 134 -16.84 41.52 4.57
C ILE A 134 -17.51 42.14 3.34
N ASP A 135 -17.49 41.44 2.19
CA ASP A 135 -18.12 41.93 0.95
C ASP A 135 -19.62 42.15 1.15
N LYS A 136 -20.33 41.18 1.76
CA LYS A 136 -21.76 41.32 2.10
C LYS A 136 -22.05 42.48 3.05
N ALA A 137 -21.16 42.77 4.00
CA ALA A 137 -21.31 43.92 4.89
C ALA A 137 -21.03 45.26 4.19
N GLY A 138 -20.17 45.26 3.16
CA GLY A 138 -19.86 46.42 2.32
C GLY A 138 -21.02 46.80 1.38
N GLU A 139 -21.70 45.81 0.79
CA GLU A 139 -22.83 46.02 -0.13
C GLU A 139 -24.03 46.71 0.52
N GLN A 140 -24.25 46.54 1.83
CA GLN A 140 -25.35 47.22 2.53
C GLN A 140 -25.13 48.73 2.73
N LYS A 141 -23.91 49.26 2.52
CA LYS A 141 -23.59 50.69 2.75
C LYS A 141 -23.53 51.56 1.49
N VAL A 142 -23.66 51.01 0.29
CA VAL A 142 -23.55 51.77 -0.96
C VAL A 142 -24.89 51.81 -1.70
N GLN A 143 -25.90 52.44 -1.11
CA GLN A 143 -27.03 52.95 -1.89
C GLN A 143 -26.62 54.29 -2.51
N THR A 144 -25.87 54.23 -3.61
CA THR A 144 -25.51 55.44 -4.39
C THR A 144 -26.64 55.77 -5.37
N THR A 145 -27.02 57.03 -5.40
CA THR A 145 -28.18 57.62 -6.11
C THR A 145 -27.93 57.90 -7.60
N GLN A 146 -27.25 57.00 -8.31
CA GLN A 146 -27.09 57.14 -9.77
C GLN A 146 -27.94 56.12 -10.54
N PRO A 147 -28.80 56.57 -11.49
CA PRO A 147 -29.63 55.67 -12.27
C PRO A 147 -28.78 54.97 -13.34
N THR A 148 -28.51 53.69 -13.12
CA THR A 148 -27.86 52.84 -14.12
C THR A 148 -28.89 52.46 -15.19
N GLY A 149 -28.75 53.02 -16.39
CA GLY A 149 -29.53 52.65 -17.57
C GLY A 149 -29.40 51.16 -17.86
N GLN A 150 -30.52 50.46 -17.93
CA GLN A 150 -30.59 49.03 -18.21
C GLN A 150 -30.04 48.73 -19.61
N GLY A 151 -29.05 47.83 -19.69
CA GLY A 151 -28.32 47.45 -20.90
C GLY A 151 -29.08 46.53 -21.87
N ASP A 152 -30.41 46.59 -21.90
CA ASP A 152 -31.24 45.73 -22.77
C ASP A 152 -31.15 46.10 -24.26
N THR A 153 -30.36 47.14 -24.62
CA THR A 153 -30.12 47.57 -26.01
C THR A 153 -28.89 46.91 -26.66
N PHE A 154 -28.09 46.12 -25.92
CA PHE A 154 -26.90 45.51 -26.50
C PHE A 154 -27.20 44.13 -27.09
N SER A 155 -27.47 44.08 -28.40
CA SER A 155 -27.48 42.83 -29.18
C SER A 155 -26.11 42.64 -29.84
N PRO A 156 -25.27 41.69 -29.39
CA PRO A 156 -23.99 41.42 -30.03
C PRO A 156 -24.24 40.60 -31.30
N GLY A 157 -24.30 41.27 -32.44
CA GLY A 157 -24.39 40.65 -33.76
C GLY A 157 -23.82 41.55 -34.83
N GLU A 158 -23.11 40.95 -35.79
CA GLU A 158 -22.68 41.56 -37.06
C GLU A 158 -21.35 42.35 -37.07
N TRP A 159 -20.26 41.75 -36.58
CA TRP A 159 -18.94 42.06 -37.16
C TRP A 159 -18.55 40.98 -38.16
N THR A 160 -18.96 41.15 -39.42
CA THR A 160 -18.50 40.31 -40.55
C THR A 160 -17.58 41.15 -41.45
N PRO A 161 -16.24 41.11 -41.25
CA PRO A 161 -15.35 41.85 -42.14
C PRO A 161 -15.45 41.26 -43.55
N THR A 162 -15.90 42.07 -44.51
CA THR A 162 -16.00 41.68 -45.91
C THR A 162 -14.60 41.44 -46.47
N ARG A 163 -14.32 40.24 -46.99
CA ARG A 163 -13.09 39.99 -47.76
C ARG A 163 -13.16 40.83 -49.03
N SER A 164 -12.20 41.72 -49.23
CA SER A 164 -12.01 42.40 -50.51
C SER A 164 -11.73 41.36 -51.60
N LYS A 165 -12.51 41.40 -52.67
CA LYS A 165 -12.34 40.56 -53.86
C LYS A 165 -11.37 41.27 -54.80
N ARG A 166 -10.29 40.60 -55.21
CA ARG A 166 -9.38 41.05 -56.27
C ARG A 166 -9.87 40.55 -57.62
#